data_AF-A0A0P0Y3L4-F1
#
_entry.id   AF-A0A0P0Y3L4-F1
#
_cell.length_a   1.000
_cell.length_b   1.000
_cell.length_c   1.000
_cell.angle_alpha   90.00
_cell.angle_beta   90.00
_cell.angle_gamma   90.00
#
_symmetry.space_group_name_H-M   'P 1'
#
loop_
_entity.id
_entity.type
_entity.pdbx_description
1 polymer ?
#
loop_
_entity_poly.entity_id
_entity_poly.type
_entity_poly.pdbx_seq_one_letter_code
_entity_poly.pdbx_strand_id
1 'polypeptide(L)'
;QPAALAVLVARRRHHLLRPLEFQHRRLLHGQRRADGPVVPVAPAVPQAAADGERHRGGEDTSVHAQVGGAHHEQGRGGAAPDGSSRHDAPLLVMTAGGYTGNLFHAFSDGFVPAWLTVQHLRRRVVLGVLLYNPWWAGTYGEIISGLLDYHVVDLLHDKRKHCFPGAIIGTRFHGILSVNPARLRDNKTIVDFHDLLADVYETAGDTVVVDVPQPAPRRPRLGIVSCRGKRVIENQAAVARLARTVGFDVDILETADGLQLPASYASVSACDVLVGVHSADLTKLLFLRPGAALV
;
A
#
# COMPACT_ATOMS: atom_id res chain seq x y z
N GLN A 1 -34.26 3.96 10.74
CA GLN A 1 -33.73 2.61 10.47
C GLN A 1 -32.46 2.77 9.64
N PRO A 2 -31.25 2.41 10.12
CA PRO A 2 -30.06 2.49 9.27
C PRO A 2 -29.97 1.21 8.43
N ALA A 3 -29.76 1.40 7.12
CA ALA A 3 -29.67 0.33 6.14
C ALA A 3 -28.38 -0.50 6.38
N ALA A 4 -28.53 -1.83 6.50
CA ALA A 4 -27.41 -2.76 6.49
C ALA A 4 -26.83 -2.85 5.07
N LEU A 5 -25.59 -2.39 4.87
CA LEU A 5 -24.89 -2.53 3.60
C LEU A 5 -24.31 -3.94 3.50
N ALA A 6 -24.89 -4.79 2.66
CA ALA A 6 -24.32 -6.10 2.32
C ALA A 6 -23.25 -5.93 1.21
N VAL A 7 -21.98 -6.14 1.52
CA VAL A 7 -20.90 -6.17 0.53
C VAL A 7 -20.85 -7.57 -0.10
N LEU A 8 -21.33 -7.69 -1.33
CA LEU A 8 -21.25 -8.93 -2.10
C LEU A 8 -19.84 -9.05 -2.74
N VAL A 9 -18.97 -9.88 -2.17
CA VAL A 9 -17.67 -10.21 -2.78
C VAL A 9 -17.90 -11.24 -3.89
N ALA A 10 -17.98 -10.79 -5.14
CA ALA A 10 -18.04 -11.68 -6.29
C ALA A 10 -16.64 -12.28 -6.58
N ARG A 11 -16.45 -13.56 -6.24
CA ARG A 11 -15.31 -14.35 -6.76
C ARG A 11 -15.58 -14.68 -8.23
N ARG A 12 -14.88 -14.04 -9.17
CA ARG A 12 -14.83 -14.51 -10.57
C ARG A 12 -14.01 -15.80 -10.65
N ARG A 13 -14.62 -16.88 -11.13
CA ARG A 13 -13.89 -18.02 -11.73
C ARG A 13 -13.47 -17.60 -13.14
N HIS A 14 -12.18 -17.68 -13.44
CA HIS A 14 -11.67 -17.50 -14.81
C HIS A 14 -12.05 -18.71 -15.66
N HIS A 15 -12.77 -18.48 -16.76
CA HIS A 15 -12.56 -19.19 -18.02
C HIS A 15 -12.92 -18.28 -19.20
N LEU A 16 -11.88 -18.01 -20.01
CA LEU A 16 -11.84 -17.72 -21.46
C LEU A 16 -12.42 -16.40 -22.03
N LEU A 17 -11.61 -15.88 -22.97
CA LEU A 17 -11.65 -14.63 -23.71
C LEU A 17 -12.77 -14.57 -24.76
N ARG A 18 -13.50 -13.44 -24.85
CA ARG A 18 -13.78 -12.61 -26.05
C ARG A 18 -14.80 -11.50 -25.73
N PRO A 19 -14.72 -10.31 -26.34
CA PRO A 19 -15.64 -9.21 -26.08
C PRO A 19 -16.89 -9.32 -26.96
N LEU A 20 -18.08 -9.10 -26.41
CA LEU A 20 -19.29 -8.91 -27.21
C LEU A 20 -20.26 -7.95 -26.51
N GLU A 21 -20.68 -6.98 -27.32
CA GLU A 21 -21.69 -5.95 -27.08
C GLU A 21 -23.01 -6.52 -26.56
N PHE A 22 -23.72 -5.77 -25.72
CA PHE A 22 -25.06 -6.18 -25.24
C PHE A 22 -26.15 -5.23 -25.76
N GLN A 23 -26.99 -5.77 -26.65
CA GLN A 23 -28.35 -5.28 -26.87
C GLN A 23 -29.35 -6.00 -25.94
N HIS A 24 -30.40 -5.27 -25.61
CA HIS A 24 -31.53 -5.59 -24.74
C HIS A 24 -32.40 -6.78 -25.22
N ARG A 25 -32.76 -7.75 -24.35
CA ARG A 25 -34.16 -8.24 -24.18
C ARG A 25 -34.40 -9.19 -22.98
N ARG A 26 -35.70 -9.30 -22.66
CA ARG A 26 -36.40 -9.71 -21.43
C ARG A 26 -36.33 -11.19 -21.00
N LEU A 27 -36.59 -11.35 -19.69
CA LEU A 27 -36.93 -12.52 -18.86
C LEU A 27 -37.98 -13.48 -19.45
N LEU A 28 -37.89 -14.78 -19.09
CA LEU A 28 -38.98 -15.66 -18.59
C LEU A 28 -38.44 -16.95 -17.92
N HIS A 29 -39.29 -17.56 -17.06
CA HIS A 29 -39.10 -18.53 -15.96
C HIS A 29 -38.58 -19.97 -16.23
N GLY A 30 -38.12 -20.64 -15.15
CA GLY A 30 -38.20 -22.11 -14.96
C GLY A 30 -37.46 -22.67 -13.72
N GLN A 31 -38.18 -23.28 -12.76
CA GLN A 31 -37.68 -23.97 -11.55
C GLN A 31 -37.30 -25.45 -11.80
N ARG A 32 -36.31 -26.02 -11.07
CA ARG A 32 -36.43 -27.17 -10.12
C ARG A 32 -35.07 -27.70 -9.60
N ARG A 33 -35.15 -28.35 -8.43
CA ARG A 33 -34.13 -28.90 -7.49
C ARG A 33 -33.32 -30.11 -7.99
N ALA A 34 -32.12 -30.34 -7.44
CA ALA A 34 -31.75 -31.41 -6.48
C ALA A 34 -30.24 -31.77 -6.50
N ASP A 35 -29.79 -32.39 -5.40
CA ASP A 35 -28.43 -32.54 -4.85
C ASP A 35 -27.33 -33.26 -5.67
N GLY A 36 -26.06 -32.93 -5.35
CA GLY A 36 -24.83 -33.61 -5.78
C GLY A 36 -23.54 -33.00 -5.14
N PRO A 37 -22.42 -33.73 -5.00
CA PRO A 37 -21.69 -33.87 -3.73
C PRO A 37 -20.50 -32.91 -3.49
N VAL A 38 -20.08 -32.88 -2.21
CA VAL A 38 -18.95 -32.12 -1.65
C VAL A 38 -17.60 -32.71 -2.09
N VAL A 39 -16.70 -31.87 -2.61
CA VAL A 39 -15.30 -32.19 -2.91
C VAL A 39 -14.39 -31.17 -2.20
N PRO A 40 -13.35 -31.58 -1.45
CA PRO A 40 -12.41 -30.66 -0.84
C PRO A 40 -11.39 -30.19 -1.88
N VAL A 41 -11.14 -28.87 -1.95
CA VAL A 41 -10.10 -28.29 -2.81
C VAL A 41 -9.03 -27.67 -1.91
N ALA A 42 -7.82 -28.20 -2.01
CA ALA A 42 -6.60 -27.68 -1.39
C ALA A 42 -6.20 -26.31 -1.99
N PRO A 43 -5.52 -25.42 -1.24
CA PRO A 43 -5.00 -24.19 -1.80
C PRO A 43 -3.72 -24.48 -2.59
N ALA A 44 -3.82 -24.36 -3.91
CA ALA A 44 -2.64 -24.26 -4.77
C ALA A 44 -1.99 -22.88 -4.58
N VAL A 45 -0.74 -22.86 -4.15
CA VAL A 45 0.16 -21.71 -4.24
C VAL A 45 0.75 -21.70 -5.66
N PRO A 46 0.52 -20.70 -6.52
CA PRO A 46 1.25 -20.60 -7.77
C PRO A 46 2.57 -19.87 -7.52
N GLN A 47 3.67 -20.57 -7.77
CA GLN A 47 4.98 -19.97 -7.98
C GLN A 47 4.92 -18.99 -9.17
N ALA A 48 5.45 -17.79 -8.97
CA ALA A 48 5.56 -16.78 -10.01
C ALA A 48 6.62 -17.19 -11.04
N ALA A 49 6.20 -17.37 -12.30
CA ALA A 49 7.07 -17.36 -13.47
C ALA A 49 6.71 -16.14 -14.35
N ALA A 50 7.78 -15.55 -14.89
CA ALA A 50 7.95 -14.32 -15.65
C ALA A 50 6.86 -13.94 -16.69
N ASP A 51 6.71 -12.63 -16.96
CA ASP A 51 7.18 -12.03 -18.21
C ASP A 51 7.12 -10.49 -18.22
N GLY A 52 7.97 -9.88 -19.05
CA GLY A 52 8.08 -8.44 -19.20
C GLY A 52 6.94 -7.88 -20.05
N GLU A 53 6.24 -6.88 -19.52
CA GLU A 53 5.21 -6.17 -20.29
C GLU A 53 5.62 -4.72 -20.56
N ARG A 54 5.66 -4.42 -21.86
CA ARG A 54 5.65 -3.07 -22.40
C ARG A 54 4.40 -2.36 -21.91
N HIS A 55 4.58 -1.21 -21.27
CA HIS A 55 3.48 -0.26 -21.08
C HIS A 55 2.97 0.23 -22.44
N ARG A 56 1.79 -0.28 -22.84
CA ARG A 56 0.84 0.46 -23.65
C ARG A 56 -0.34 0.83 -22.75
N GLY A 57 -0.68 2.12 -22.73
CA GLY A 57 -1.82 2.64 -22.00
C GLY A 57 -3.09 1.89 -22.37
N GLY A 58 -3.80 1.43 -21.34
CA GLY A 58 -5.06 0.71 -21.42
C GLY A 58 -5.90 1.03 -20.19
N GLU A 59 -6.85 1.94 -20.41
CA GLU A 59 -8.13 2.20 -19.75
C GLU A 59 -8.38 1.72 -18.30
N ASP A 60 -8.61 2.74 -17.46
CA ASP A 60 -9.53 2.83 -16.33
C ASP A 60 -10.30 1.55 -15.94
N THR A 61 -9.81 0.88 -14.90
CA THR A 61 -10.66 0.08 -13.99
C THR A 61 -10.37 0.46 -12.54
N SER A 62 -10.53 1.75 -12.22
CA SER A 62 -10.79 2.17 -10.83
C SER A 62 -12.30 2.30 -10.64
N VAL A 63 -12.84 1.51 -9.72
CA VAL A 63 -14.27 1.57 -9.38
C VAL A 63 -14.53 2.91 -8.69
N HIS A 64 -15.03 3.88 -9.46
CA HIS A 64 -15.46 5.17 -8.95
C HIS A 64 -16.69 5.01 -8.05
N ALA A 65 -16.48 4.91 -6.74
CA ALA A 65 -17.52 5.15 -5.74
C ALA A 65 -17.46 6.62 -5.31
N GLN A 66 -18.47 7.40 -5.69
CA GLN A 66 -18.63 8.78 -5.26
C GLN A 66 -19.14 8.80 -3.82
N VAL A 67 -18.33 9.32 -2.89
CA VAL A 67 -18.64 9.39 -1.45
C VAL A 67 -19.51 10.61 -1.20
N GLY A 68 -20.77 10.37 -0.78
CA GLY A 68 -21.64 11.39 -0.20
C GLY A 68 -21.18 11.75 1.20
N GLY A 69 -21.10 13.05 1.51
CA GLY A 69 -20.71 13.55 2.82
C GLY A 69 -21.77 13.23 3.87
N ALA A 70 -21.35 12.75 5.04
CA ALA A 70 -22.18 12.63 6.22
C ALA A 70 -21.60 13.49 7.35
N HIS A 71 -22.47 14.29 7.97
CA HIS A 71 -22.17 15.18 9.08
C HIS A 71 -21.78 14.39 10.34
N HIS A 72 -20.83 14.96 11.08
CA HIS A 72 -20.14 14.33 12.21
C HIS A 72 -20.89 14.63 13.53
N GLU A 73 -21.44 13.61 14.18
CA GLU A 73 -21.76 13.64 15.61
C GLU A 73 -20.80 12.68 16.34
N GLN A 74 -20.07 13.22 17.32
CA GLN A 74 -19.07 12.50 18.10
C GLN A 74 -19.74 11.61 19.16
N GLY A 75 -19.50 10.31 19.11
CA GLY A 75 -19.87 9.38 20.18
C GLY A 75 -18.83 8.26 20.28
N ARG A 76 -18.12 8.19 21.42
CA ARG A 76 -17.17 7.12 21.76
C ARG A 76 -17.82 5.74 21.55
N GLY A 77 -17.16 4.87 20.79
CA GLY A 77 -17.65 3.53 20.45
C GLY A 77 -17.84 2.65 21.69
N GLY A 78 -19.06 2.19 21.91
CA GLY A 78 -19.42 1.15 22.87
C GLY A 78 -20.08 -0.02 22.16
N ALA A 79 -19.99 -1.22 22.75
CA ALA A 79 -20.72 -2.39 22.25
C ALA A 79 -22.23 -2.09 22.27
N ALA A 80 -22.89 -2.24 21.12
CA ALA A 80 -24.33 -2.05 21.02
C ALA A 80 -25.07 -3.23 21.68
N PRO A 81 -26.34 -3.05 22.08
CA PRO A 81 -27.12 -4.08 22.78
C PRO A 81 -27.28 -5.40 22.00
N ASP A 82 -27.09 -5.38 20.68
CA ASP A 82 -27.16 -6.54 19.79
C ASP A 82 -25.80 -7.24 19.60
N GLY A 83 -24.78 -6.83 20.35
CA GLY A 83 -23.40 -7.33 20.24
C GLY A 83 -22.62 -6.75 19.05
N SER A 84 -23.18 -5.77 18.33
CA SER A 84 -22.44 -5.08 17.27
C SER A 84 -21.42 -4.09 17.83
N SER A 85 -20.26 -4.02 17.19
CA SER A 85 -19.21 -3.05 17.48
C SER A 85 -19.50 -1.77 16.69
N ARG A 86 -19.81 -0.69 17.39
CA ARG A 86 -20.16 0.60 16.79
C ARG A 86 -18.93 1.49 16.72
N HIS A 87 -18.61 1.98 15.52
CA HIS A 87 -17.46 2.84 15.26
C HIS A 87 -17.89 4.30 15.09
N ASP A 88 -17.00 5.24 15.44
CA ASP A 88 -17.22 6.70 15.34
C ASP A 88 -16.48 7.34 14.15
N ALA A 89 -15.88 6.51 13.29
CA ALA A 89 -15.16 6.90 12.08
C ALA A 89 -15.62 6.04 10.89
N PRO A 90 -15.57 6.56 9.66
CA PRO A 90 -15.93 5.79 8.47
C PRO A 90 -14.97 4.63 8.22
N LEU A 91 -15.42 3.64 7.45
CA LEU A 91 -14.61 2.51 7.00
C LEU A 91 -13.97 2.83 5.64
N LEU A 92 -12.66 2.65 5.48
CA LEU A 92 -12.02 2.46 4.17
C LEU A 92 -11.90 0.96 3.90
N VAL A 93 -12.47 0.48 2.79
CA VAL A 93 -12.30 -0.91 2.35
C VAL A 93 -11.25 -0.99 1.25
N MET A 94 -10.19 -1.75 1.50
CA MET A 94 -9.16 -2.06 0.50
C MET A 94 -8.80 -3.55 0.53
N THR A 95 -7.98 -4.00 -0.43
CA THR A 95 -7.41 -5.34 -0.42
C THR A 95 -5.90 -5.28 -0.15
N ALA A 96 -5.42 -6.20 0.68
CA ALA A 96 -3.99 -6.49 0.83
C ALA A 96 -3.60 -7.79 0.11
N GLY A 97 -4.40 -8.21 -0.88
CA GLY A 97 -4.09 -9.36 -1.74
C GLY A 97 -3.37 -8.95 -3.02
N GLY A 98 -3.34 -9.87 -4.00
CA GLY A 98 -2.63 -9.65 -5.25
C GLY A 98 -1.12 -9.69 -5.05
N TYR A 99 -0.42 -8.69 -5.57
CA TYR A 99 1.05 -8.64 -5.55
C TYR A 99 1.62 -7.83 -4.38
N THR A 100 0.81 -7.40 -3.41
CA THR A 100 1.25 -6.59 -2.24
C THR A 100 2.23 -7.29 -1.29
N GLY A 101 2.56 -8.57 -1.54
CA GLY A 101 3.75 -9.22 -0.99
C GLY A 101 5.07 -8.62 -1.51
N ASN A 102 5.00 -7.92 -2.62
CA ASN A 102 6.08 -7.16 -3.22
C ASN A 102 6.01 -5.69 -2.79
N LEU A 103 7.14 -5.12 -2.41
CA LEU A 103 7.23 -3.74 -1.88
C LEU A 103 6.66 -2.69 -2.86
N PHE A 104 6.96 -2.82 -4.15
CA PHE A 104 6.45 -1.89 -5.16
C PHE A 104 4.92 -1.89 -5.21
N HIS A 105 4.30 -3.07 -5.26
CA HIS A 105 2.85 -3.18 -5.28
C HIS A 105 2.21 -2.79 -3.95
N ALA A 106 2.86 -3.08 -2.82
CA ALA A 106 2.38 -2.63 -1.51
C ALA A 106 2.24 -1.10 -1.46
N PHE A 107 3.20 -0.36 -2.01
CA PHE A 107 3.16 1.10 -2.06
C PHE A 107 2.31 1.65 -3.21
N SER A 108 2.54 1.19 -4.44
CA SER A 108 1.88 1.68 -5.65
C SER A 108 0.38 1.40 -5.68
N ASP A 109 -0.03 0.21 -5.24
CA ASP A 109 -1.41 -0.27 -5.37
C ASP A 109 -2.13 -0.24 -4.01
N GLY A 110 -1.38 -0.21 -2.91
CA GLY A 110 -1.88 -0.21 -1.54
C GLY A 110 -1.77 1.15 -0.85
N PHE A 111 -0.59 1.48 -0.32
CA PHE A 111 -0.42 2.58 0.64
C PHE A 111 -0.59 3.97 0.04
N VAL A 112 0.00 4.27 -1.13
CA VAL A 112 -0.16 5.58 -1.77
C VAL A 112 -1.64 5.81 -2.12
N PRO A 113 -2.35 4.88 -2.78
CA PRO A 113 -3.78 5.01 -3.03
C PRO A 113 -4.63 5.13 -1.76
N ALA A 114 -4.32 4.36 -0.70
CA ALA A 114 -5.03 4.46 0.57
C ALA A 114 -4.87 5.86 1.18
N TRP A 115 -3.63 6.35 1.27
CA TRP A 115 -3.33 7.69 1.78
C TRP A 115 -4.03 8.78 0.97
N LEU A 116 -3.95 8.75 -0.37
CA LEU A 116 -4.66 9.68 -1.26
C LEU A 116 -6.17 9.75 -0.97
N THR A 117 -6.74 8.60 -0.58
CA THR A 117 -8.16 8.46 -0.31
C THR A 117 -8.55 9.07 1.02
N VAL A 118 -7.74 8.88 2.08
CA VAL A 118 -8.17 9.15 3.46
C VAL A 118 -7.37 10.22 4.19
N GLN A 119 -6.31 10.79 3.60
CA GLN A 119 -5.46 11.78 4.28
C GLN A 119 -6.27 12.96 4.85
N HIS A 120 -7.32 13.39 4.13
CA HIS A 120 -8.19 14.50 4.53
C HIS A 120 -9.04 14.19 5.78
N LEU A 121 -9.15 12.91 6.16
CA LEU A 121 -9.81 12.45 7.37
C LEU A 121 -8.88 12.52 8.60
N ARG A 122 -7.61 12.90 8.43
CA ARG A 122 -6.64 13.08 9.54
C ARG A 122 -6.61 11.89 10.49
N ARG A 123 -6.36 10.69 9.94
CA ARG A 123 -6.29 9.40 10.68
C ARG A 123 -7.62 8.93 11.31
N ARG A 124 -8.70 9.72 11.22
CA ARG A 124 -10.06 9.37 11.65
C ARG A 124 -10.78 8.46 10.65
N VAL A 125 -10.25 7.28 10.44
CA VAL A 125 -10.80 6.26 9.53
C VAL A 125 -10.41 4.87 10.04
N VAL A 126 -11.33 3.92 9.92
CA VAL A 126 -11.06 2.50 10.18
C VAL A 126 -10.68 1.83 8.87
N LEU A 127 -9.61 1.05 8.85
CA LEU A 127 -9.23 0.28 7.67
C LEU A 127 -9.83 -1.13 7.73
N GLY A 128 -10.68 -1.45 6.76
CA GLY A 128 -11.16 -2.80 6.50
C GLY A 128 -10.37 -3.43 5.38
N VAL A 129 -9.65 -4.50 5.67
CA VAL A 129 -8.77 -5.15 4.69
C VAL A 129 -9.31 -6.51 4.30
N LEU A 130 -9.48 -6.72 3.01
CA LEU A 130 -9.69 -8.05 2.41
C LEU A 130 -8.34 -8.72 2.16
N LEU A 131 -8.27 -10.03 2.38
CA LEU A 131 -7.04 -10.84 2.24
C LEU A 131 -5.91 -10.36 3.16
N TYR A 132 -6.27 -9.87 4.34
CA TYR A 132 -5.33 -9.50 5.38
C TYR A 132 -4.66 -10.76 5.93
N ASN A 133 -3.32 -10.81 5.87
CA ASN A 133 -2.55 -11.94 6.37
C ASN A 133 -1.52 -11.48 7.42
N PRO A 134 -1.13 -12.35 8.37
CA PRO A 134 -0.26 -11.98 9.47
C PRO A 134 1.11 -11.42 9.05
N TRP A 135 1.68 -11.94 7.96
CA TRP A 135 2.96 -11.47 7.45
C TRP A 135 2.86 -10.01 6.98
N TRP A 136 1.87 -9.69 6.13
CA TRP A 136 1.65 -8.34 5.63
C TRP A 136 1.33 -7.36 6.78
N ALA A 137 0.50 -7.81 7.72
CA ALA A 137 0.16 -7.04 8.92
C ALA A 137 1.40 -6.69 9.76
N GLY A 138 2.29 -7.67 9.97
CA GLY A 138 3.54 -7.46 10.71
C GLY A 138 4.55 -6.61 9.96
N THR A 139 4.69 -6.79 8.64
CA THR A 139 5.65 -6.05 7.82
C THR A 139 5.33 -4.57 7.70
N TYR A 140 4.04 -4.20 7.67
CA TYR A 140 3.61 -2.83 7.43
C TYR A 140 2.87 -2.19 8.61
N GLY A 141 2.97 -2.79 9.80
CA GLY A 141 2.22 -2.37 10.99
C GLY A 141 2.43 -0.90 11.35
N GLU A 142 3.67 -0.40 11.23
CA GLU A 142 4.02 0.98 11.51
C GLU A 142 3.37 1.95 10.52
N ILE A 143 3.41 1.64 9.21
CA ILE A 143 2.77 2.47 8.17
C ILE A 143 1.25 2.52 8.37
N ILE A 144 0.63 1.36 8.67
CA ILE A 144 -0.79 1.27 8.96
C ILE A 144 -1.15 2.14 10.17
N SER A 145 -0.32 2.11 11.22
CA SER A 145 -0.50 2.91 12.44
C SER A 145 -0.27 4.41 12.22
N GLY A 146 0.54 4.79 11.23
CA GLY A 146 0.68 6.18 10.78
C GLY A 146 -0.54 6.70 10.02
N LEU A 147 -1.19 5.82 9.25
CA LEU A 147 -2.36 6.17 8.43
C LEU A 147 -3.65 6.31 9.25
N LEU A 148 -3.78 5.61 10.38
CA LEU A 148 -5.05 5.37 11.07
C LEU A 148 -4.87 5.42 12.59
N ASP A 149 -5.87 5.92 13.31
CA ASP A 149 -5.92 5.85 14.79
C ASP A 149 -6.68 4.61 15.33
N TYR A 150 -7.10 3.72 14.42
CA TYR A 150 -7.98 2.59 14.71
C TYR A 150 -7.34 1.27 14.31
N HIS A 151 -7.73 0.20 14.99
CA HIS A 151 -7.34 -1.16 14.60
C HIS A 151 -7.92 -1.53 13.23
N VAL A 152 -7.12 -2.27 12.46
CA VAL A 152 -7.55 -2.85 11.18
C VAL A 152 -8.62 -3.91 11.43
N VAL A 153 -9.66 -3.91 10.61
CA VAL A 153 -10.69 -4.95 10.57
C VAL A 153 -10.35 -5.93 9.44
N ASP A 154 -10.08 -7.19 9.79
CA ASP A 154 -9.99 -8.27 8.81
C ASP A 154 -11.39 -8.62 8.33
N LEU A 155 -11.76 -8.14 7.14
CA LEU A 155 -13.11 -8.30 6.62
C LEU A 155 -13.46 -9.75 6.22
N LEU A 156 -12.48 -10.64 6.15
CA LEU A 156 -12.70 -12.06 5.84
C LEU A 156 -12.83 -12.91 7.11
N HIS A 157 -12.03 -12.60 8.15
CA HIS A 157 -11.94 -13.43 9.34
C HIS A 157 -12.68 -12.86 10.55
N ASP A 158 -12.83 -11.53 10.69
CA ASP A 158 -13.62 -10.94 11.78
C ASP A 158 -15.12 -11.18 11.53
N LYS A 159 -15.77 -11.93 12.43
CA LYS A 159 -17.19 -12.29 12.33
C LYS A 159 -18.11 -11.35 13.12
N ARG A 160 -17.55 -10.36 13.82
CA ARG A 160 -18.35 -9.38 14.55
C ARG A 160 -19.14 -8.53 13.58
N LYS A 161 -20.33 -8.09 14.01
CA LYS A 161 -21.09 -7.08 13.27
C LYS A 161 -20.48 -5.72 13.56
N HIS A 162 -19.99 -5.04 12.52
CA HIS A 162 -19.47 -3.69 12.65
C HIS A 162 -20.44 -2.67 12.06
N CYS A 163 -20.71 -1.60 12.79
CA CYS A 163 -21.54 -0.49 12.34
C CYS A 163 -20.69 0.76 12.21
N PHE A 164 -20.63 1.32 11.00
CA PHE A 164 -19.87 2.52 10.67
C PHE A 164 -20.80 3.66 10.24
N PRO A 165 -20.45 4.93 10.50
CA PRO A 165 -21.23 6.09 10.03
C PRO A 165 -21.21 6.25 8.50
N GLY A 166 -20.24 5.64 7.83
CA GLY A 166 -20.10 5.63 6.38
C GLY A 166 -18.99 4.68 5.93
N ALA A 167 -18.90 4.43 4.62
CA ALA A 167 -17.87 3.60 4.04
C ALA A 167 -17.36 4.16 2.71
N ILE A 168 -16.05 4.08 2.50
CA ILE A 168 -15.35 4.34 1.24
C ILE A 168 -14.89 2.98 0.73
N ILE A 169 -15.38 2.58 -0.44
CA ILE A 169 -15.04 1.29 -1.03
C ILE A 169 -14.03 1.50 -2.16
N GLY A 170 -12.85 0.90 -2.02
CA GLY A 170 -11.73 1.09 -2.93
C GLY A 170 -10.89 2.33 -2.61
N THR A 171 -9.85 2.56 -3.43
CA THR A 171 -8.88 3.64 -3.26
C THR A 171 -8.80 4.51 -4.50
N ARG A 172 -8.40 5.77 -4.33
CA ARG A 172 -8.09 6.71 -5.42
C ARG A 172 -6.71 6.41 -5.97
N PHE A 173 -6.60 6.36 -7.29
CA PHE A 173 -5.33 6.13 -7.98
C PHE A 173 -4.96 7.32 -8.87
N HIS A 174 -3.75 7.84 -8.68
CA HIS A 174 -3.21 8.97 -9.45
C HIS A 174 -2.07 8.56 -10.40
N GLY A 175 -1.72 7.27 -10.47
CA GLY A 175 -0.58 6.75 -11.21
C GLY A 175 0.40 5.99 -10.30
N ILE A 176 1.36 5.31 -10.91
CA ILE A 176 2.40 4.54 -10.19
C ILE A 176 3.19 5.47 -9.28
N LEU A 177 3.17 5.20 -7.96
CA LEU A 177 3.85 6.00 -6.93
C LEU A 177 3.65 7.51 -7.09
N SER A 178 2.47 7.92 -7.58
CA SER A 178 2.22 9.29 -8.02
C SER A 178 1.15 9.96 -7.19
N VAL A 179 1.34 11.24 -6.93
CA VAL A 179 0.35 12.13 -6.31
C VAL A 179 0.17 13.32 -7.24
N ASN A 180 -1.05 13.52 -7.74
CA ASN A 180 -1.40 14.73 -8.49
C ASN A 180 -2.06 15.75 -7.54
N PRO A 181 -1.37 16.85 -7.19
CA PRO A 181 -1.88 17.85 -6.24
C PRO A 181 -3.17 18.51 -6.72
N ALA A 182 -3.35 18.69 -8.03
CA ALA A 182 -4.54 19.29 -8.61
C ALA A 182 -5.81 18.44 -8.42
N ARG A 183 -5.66 17.18 -8.02
CA ARG A 183 -6.77 16.26 -7.72
C ARG A 183 -7.04 16.15 -6.20
N LEU A 184 -6.31 16.89 -5.37
CA LEU A 184 -6.48 16.93 -3.92
C LEU A 184 -6.97 18.31 -3.46
N ARG A 185 -7.79 18.35 -2.40
CA ARG A 185 -8.41 19.61 -1.92
C ARG A 185 -7.42 20.55 -1.23
N ASP A 186 -6.29 20.01 -0.80
CA ASP A 186 -5.28 20.64 0.04
C ASP A 186 -3.91 20.71 -0.67
N ASN A 187 -3.87 20.48 -1.98
CA ASN A 187 -2.65 20.55 -2.81
C ASN A 187 -1.48 19.69 -2.28
N LYS A 188 -1.77 18.63 -1.53
CA LYS A 188 -0.74 17.69 -1.07
C LYS A 188 -0.02 17.02 -2.23
N THR A 189 1.22 16.66 -1.98
CA THR A 189 2.18 16.12 -2.94
C THR A 189 2.69 14.76 -2.49
N ILE A 190 3.58 14.15 -3.28
CA ILE A 190 4.29 12.94 -2.83
C ILE A 190 5.21 13.21 -1.64
N VAL A 191 5.67 14.45 -1.46
CA VAL A 191 6.50 14.84 -0.31
C VAL A 191 5.69 14.72 0.99
N ASP A 192 4.41 15.09 0.98
CA ASP A 192 3.54 14.91 2.15
C ASP A 192 3.32 13.43 2.51
N PHE A 193 3.40 12.52 1.53
CA PHE A 193 3.37 11.07 1.80
C PHE A 193 4.72 10.59 2.34
N HIS A 194 5.84 11.11 1.84
CA HIS A 194 7.16 10.90 2.45
C HIS A 194 7.15 11.33 3.92
N ASP A 195 6.60 12.50 4.24
CA ASP A 195 6.57 13.02 5.61
C ASP A 195 5.79 12.10 6.56
N LEU A 196 4.70 11.46 6.08
CA LEU A 196 4.03 10.41 6.85
C LEU A 196 4.95 9.22 7.14
N LEU A 197 5.75 8.78 6.17
CA LEU A 197 6.69 7.67 6.36
C LEU A 197 7.80 8.06 7.33
N ALA A 198 8.31 9.28 7.21
CA ALA A 198 9.32 9.84 8.12
C ALA A 198 8.79 9.90 9.55
N ASP A 199 7.61 10.49 9.77
CA ASP A 199 6.96 10.56 11.08
C ASP A 199 6.84 9.17 11.72
N VAL A 200 6.42 8.17 10.93
CA VAL A 200 6.24 6.80 11.39
C VAL A 200 7.57 6.18 11.84
N TYR A 201 8.63 6.30 11.04
CA TYR A 201 9.89 5.60 11.32
C TYR A 201 10.84 6.37 12.23
N GLU A 202 10.77 7.69 12.27
CA GLU A 202 11.56 8.53 13.17
C GLU A 202 10.98 8.56 14.58
N THR A 203 9.64 8.51 14.72
CA THR A 203 8.99 8.43 16.03
C THR A 203 9.04 7.02 16.63
N ALA A 204 9.07 5.98 15.79
CA ALA A 204 9.14 4.60 16.25
C ALA A 204 10.53 4.21 16.79
N GLY A 205 11.58 4.92 16.39
CA GLY A 205 12.89 4.82 17.01
C GLY A 205 13.00 5.78 18.18
N ASP A 206 13.49 5.32 19.33
CA ASP A 206 14.11 6.15 20.38
C ASP A 206 15.40 6.82 19.86
N THR A 207 15.33 7.41 18.67
CA THR A 207 16.42 8.16 18.07
C THR A 207 16.44 9.50 18.75
N VAL A 208 17.15 9.53 19.89
CA VAL A 208 17.67 10.75 20.48
C VAL A 208 18.31 11.53 19.35
N VAL A 209 17.66 12.63 18.96
CA VAL A 209 18.26 13.65 18.10
C VAL A 209 19.38 14.24 18.93
N VAL A 210 20.56 13.63 18.86
CA VAL A 210 21.77 14.25 19.34
C VAL A 210 21.98 15.43 18.40
N ASP A 211 21.82 16.63 18.93
CA ASP A 211 22.17 17.88 18.25
C ASP A 211 23.68 17.84 18.00
N VAL A 212 24.08 17.22 16.89
CA VAL A 212 25.47 17.15 16.47
C VAL A 212 25.80 18.53 15.90
N PRO A 213 26.75 19.27 16.49
CA PRO A 213 27.18 20.58 15.97
C PRO A 213 27.53 20.45 14.49
N GLN A 214 27.13 21.44 13.68
CA GLN A 214 27.35 21.49 12.23
C GLN A 214 28.64 20.77 11.83
N PRO A 215 28.56 19.56 11.23
CA PRO A 215 29.76 18.84 10.88
C PRO A 215 30.46 19.63 9.79
N ALA A 216 31.79 19.68 9.86
CA ALA A 216 32.63 20.00 8.71
C ALA A 216 32.07 19.32 7.45
N PRO A 217 32.19 19.91 6.24
CA PRO A 217 31.56 19.41 5.03
C PRO A 217 31.76 17.89 4.89
N ARG A 218 30.69 17.13 5.19
CA ARG A 218 30.74 15.67 5.11
C ARG A 218 30.74 15.27 3.65
N ARG A 219 31.45 14.19 3.33
CA ARG A 219 31.33 13.59 2.01
C ARG A 219 29.87 13.17 1.78
N PRO A 220 29.31 13.41 0.58
CA PRO A 220 27.97 12.95 0.28
C PRO A 220 27.93 11.41 0.30
N ARG A 221 26.87 10.85 0.86
CA ARG A 221 26.65 9.40 0.94
C ARG A 221 25.91 8.90 -0.29
N LEU A 222 26.45 7.85 -0.90
CA LEU A 222 25.86 7.17 -2.05
C LEU A 222 25.53 5.73 -1.67
N GLY A 223 24.25 5.41 -1.59
CA GLY A 223 23.75 4.05 -1.39
C GLY A 223 23.57 3.34 -2.73
N ILE A 224 24.15 2.15 -2.89
CA ILE A 224 23.92 1.30 -4.06
C ILE A 224 22.96 0.18 -3.67
N VAL A 225 21.75 0.17 -4.23
CA VAL A 225 20.77 -0.90 -4.03
C VAL A 225 21.25 -2.15 -4.75
N SER A 226 21.74 -3.11 -3.96
CA SER A 226 22.30 -4.37 -4.44
C SER A 226 21.23 -5.46 -4.41
N CYS A 227 20.64 -5.72 -5.56
CA CYS A 227 19.67 -6.80 -5.74
C CYS A 227 20.40 -8.11 -6.06
N ARG A 228 19.97 -9.23 -5.47
CA ARG A 228 20.42 -10.56 -5.89
C ARG A 228 19.44 -11.15 -6.90
N GLY A 229 19.97 -11.74 -7.96
CA GLY A 229 19.20 -12.44 -8.97
C GLY A 229 19.02 -11.64 -10.26
N LYS A 230 17.80 -11.15 -10.51
CA LYS A 230 17.45 -10.48 -11.78
C LYS A 230 17.62 -8.98 -11.66
N ARG A 231 18.09 -8.35 -12.75
CA ARG A 231 18.35 -6.90 -12.86
C ARG A 231 19.35 -6.46 -11.80
N VAL A 232 20.63 -6.61 -12.13
CA VAL A 232 21.75 -6.30 -11.24
C VAL A 232 22.70 -5.32 -11.91
N ILE A 233 23.45 -4.56 -11.11
CA ILE A 233 24.56 -3.76 -11.60
C ILE A 233 25.75 -4.71 -11.74
N GLU A 234 25.97 -5.25 -12.94
CA GLU A 234 27.00 -6.28 -13.20
C GLU A 234 28.41 -5.83 -12.79
N ASN A 235 28.69 -4.54 -12.93
CA ASN A 235 29.95 -3.92 -12.55
C ASN A 235 29.86 -3.13 -11.22
N GLN A 236 29.00 -3.54 -10.26
CA GLN A 236 28.76 -2.85 -8.98
C GLN A 236 30.06 -2.47 -8.27
N ALA A 237 31.03 -3.39 -8.19
CA ALA A 237 32.31 -3.12 -7.56
C ALA A 237 33.09 -1.99 -8.25
N ALA A 238 33.02 -1.90 -9.58
CA ALA A 238 33.66 -0.82 -10.34
C ALA A 238 32.93 0.52 -10.13
N VAL A 239 31.59 0.52 -10.14
CA VAL A 239 30.77 1.71 -9.84
C VAL A 239 31.07 2.23 -8.43
N ALA A 240 31.09 1.33 -7.44
CA ALA A 240 31.40 1.69 -6.05
C ALA A 240 32.82 2.26 -5.90
N ARG A 241 33.82 1.68 -6.58
CA ARG A 241 35.19 2.23 -6.58
C ARG A 241 35.24 3.62 -7.22
N LEU A 242 34.61 3.80 -8.37
CA LEU A 242 34.58 5.09 -9.07
C LEU A 242 33.92 6.17 -8.21
N ALA A 243 32.76 5.88 -7.61
CA ALA A 243 32.06 6.82 -6.73
C ALA A 243 32.94 7.23 -5.53
N ARG A 244 33.67 6.29 -4.91
CA ARG A 244 34.63 6.62 -3.84
C ARG A 244 35.76 7.53 -4.32
N THR A 245 36.30 7.30 -5.51
CA THR A 245 37.34 8.16 -6.10
C THR A 245 36.84 9.57 -6.40
N VAL A 246 35.57 9.71 -6.79
CA VAL A 246 34.92 11.02 -7.02
C VAL A 246 34.65 11.77 -5.69
N GLY A 247 34.64 11.06 -4.55
CA GLY A 247 34.53 11.66 -3.23
C GLY A 247 33.24 11.32 -2.47
N PHE A 248 32.48 10.33 -2.92
CA PHE A 248 31.32 9.81 -2.16
C PHE A 248 31.76 8.80 -1.10
N ASP A 249 31.06 8.81 0.04
CA ASP A 249 31.04 7.68 0.96
C ASP A 249 30.02 6.67 0.46
N VAL A 250 30.46 5.46 0.12
CA VAL A 250 29.63 4.48 -0.60
C VAL A 250 29.22 3.33 0.29
N ASP A 251 27.91 3.16 0.44
CA ASP A 251 27.25 2.05 1.14
C ASP A 251 26.61 1.10 0.13
N ILE A 252 26.76 -0.21 0.35
CA ILE A 252 26.05 -1.23 -0.43
C ILE A 252 24.82 -1.66 0.37
N LEU A 253 23.64 -1.42 -0.19
CA LEU A 253 22.35 -1.71 0.43
C LEU A 253 21.83 -3.04 -0.15
N GLU A 254 22.23 -4.16 0.45
CA GLU A 254 21.79 -5.51 0.05
C GLU A 254 20.27 -5.65 0.31
N THR A 255 19.52 -6.05 -0.72
CA THR A 255 18.07 -6.20 -0.60
C THR A 255 17.65 -7.62 -0.20
N ALA A 256 18.53 -8.60 -0.44
CA ALA A 256 18.28 -10.01 -0.16
C ALA A 256 18.20 -10.33 1.33
N ASP A 257 18.72 -9.46 2.19
CA ASP A 257 18.83 -9.71 3.62
C ASP A 257 17.48 -9.53 4.36
N GLY A 258 16.43 -9.09 3.66
CA GLY A 258 15.09 -8.97 4.23
C GLY A 258 15.04 -7.94 5.37
N LEU A 259 15.86 -6.90 5.30
CA LEU A 259 15.87 -5.81 6.28
C LEU A 259 14.45 -5.32 6.54
N GLN A 260 14.09 -5.26 7.83
CA GLN A 260 12.83 -4.66 8.27
C GLN A 260 12.72 -3.23 7.72
N LEU A 261 11.50 -2.77 7.45
CA LEU A 261 11.29 -1.45 6.86
C LEU A 261 11.89 -0.30 7.69
N PRO A 262 11.83 -0.29 9.03
CA PRO A 262 12.51 0.74 9.83
C PRO A 262 14.03 0.79 9.58
N ALA A 263 14.70 -0.36 9.47
CA ALA A 263 16.14 -0.42 9.18
C ALA A 263 16.46 0.01 7.74
N SER A 264 15.58 -0.34 6.80
CA SER A 264 15.65 0.13 5.41
C SER A 264 15.49 1.65 5.34
N TYR A 265 14.52 2.21 6.07
CA TYR A 265 14.31 3.66 6.17
C TYR A 265 15.56 4.36 6.72
N ALA A 266 16.09 3.92 7.85
CA ALA A 266 17.28 4.52 8.47
C ALA A 266 18.50 4.52 7.51
N SER A 267 18.66 3.46 6.73
CA SER A 267 19.78 3.34 5.78
C SER A 267 19.60 4.24 4.55
N VAL A 268 18.40 4.27 3.98
CA VAL A 268 18.11 5.02 2.74
C VAL A 268 17.97 6.52 3.02
N SER A 269 17.29 6.92 4.10
CA SER A 269 17.15 8.34 4.48
C SER A 269 18.49 9.02 4.76
N ALA A 270 19.50 8.25 5.18
CA ALA A 270 20.84 8.76 5.41
C ALA A 270 21.67 8.97 4.12
N CYS A 271 21.21 8.48 2.97
CA CYS A 271 21.86 8.66 1.68
C CYS A 271 21.53 10.03 1.06
N ASP A 272 22.50 10.67 0.41
CA ASP A 272 22.28 11.86 -0.43
C ASP A 272 22.05 11.45 -1.91
N VAL A 273 22.53 10.26 -2.31
CA VAL A 273 22.28 9.64 -3.61
C VAL A 273 21.92 8.17 -3.41
N LEU A 274 20.86 7.70 -4.10
CA LEU A 274 20.56 6.29 -4.22
C LEU A 274 20.78 5.86 -5.67
N VAL A 275 21.57 4.81 -5.86
CA VAL A 275 21.83 4.21 -7.17
C VAL A 275 21.18 2.85 -7.19
N GLY A 276 20.41 2.56 -8.24
CA GLY A 276 19.82 1.25 -8.40
C GLY A 276 19.41 0.94 -9.83
N VAL A 277 18.83 -0.23 -10.00
CA VAL A 277 18.21 -0.65 -11.26
C VAL A 277 16.73 -0.88 -11.02
N HIS A 278 15.93 -0.75 -12.08
CA HIS A 278 14.48 -0.84 -11.97
C HIS A 278 14.01 -2.18 -11.37
N SER A 279 13.70 -2.14 -10.07
CA SER A 279 13.30 -3.27 -9.24
C SER A 279 12.28 -2.84 -8.20
N ALA A 280 11.65 -3.82 -7.54
CA ALA A 280 10.70 -3.53 -6.47
C ALA A 280 11.36 -2.85 -5.26
N ASP A 281 12.63 -3.17 -5.01
CA ASP A 281 13.41 -2.58 -3.92
C ASP A 281 13.72 -1.10 -4.14
N LEU A 282 13.75 -0.65 -5.39
CA LEU A 282 13.95 0.76 -5.70
C LEU A 282 12.77 1.63 -5.22
N THR A 283 11.62 1.05 -4.90
CA THR A 283 10.50 1.74 -4.23
C THR A 283 10.93 2.41 -2.92
N LYS A 284 12.01 1.92 -2.29
CA LYS A 284 12.63 2.57 -1.13
C LYS A 284 13.13 4.00 -1.43
N LEU A 285 13.12 4.46 -2.69
CA LEU A 285 13.27 5.87 -3.06
C LEU A 285 12.32 6.79 -2.27
N LEU A 286 11.18 6.29 -1.83
CA LEU A 286 10.22 7.03 -0.99
C LEU A 286 10.75 7.33 0.42
N PHE A 287 11.88 6.74 0.82
CA PHE A 287 12.57 7.03 2.08
C PHE A 287 13.74 8.01 1.90
N LEU A 288 14.04 8.44 0.67
CA LEU A 288 15.05 9.46 0.45
C LEU A 288 14.55 10.82 0.92
N ARG A 289 15.39 11.50 1.70
CA ARG A 289 15.09 12.87 2.13
C ARG A 289 14.98 13.81 0.93
N PRO A 290 14.11 14.84 0.99
CA PRO A 290 14.03 15.86 -0.04
C PRO A 290 15.40 16.46 -0.37
N GLY A 291 15.69 16.60 -1.66
CA GLY A 291 16.98 17.10 -2.17
C GLY A 291 18.01 16.00 -2.49
N ALA A 292 17.77 14.75 -2.09
CA ALA A 292 18.57 13.61 -2.54
C ALA A 292 18.33 13.29 -4.02
N ALA A 293 19.28 12.60 -4.64
CA ALA A 293 19.21 12.16 -6.03
C ALA A 293 18.95 10.64 -6.14
N LEU A 294 18.18 10.24 -7.15
CA LEU A 294 18.02 8.86 -7.58
C LEU A 294 18.70 8.68 -8.94
N VAL A 295 19.50 7.62 -9.07
CA VAL A 295 20.17 7.22 -10.32
C VAL A 295 19.79 5.79 -10.68
#